data_AF-A0AAN1LUQ3-F1
#
_entry.id   AF-A0AAN1LUQ3-F1
#
_cell.length_a   1.000
_cell.length_b   1.000
_cell.length_c   1.000
_cell.angle_alpha   90.00
_cell.angle_beta   90.00
_cell.angle_gamma   90.00
#
_symmetry.space_group_name_H-M   'P 1'
#
loop_
_entity.id
_entity.type
_entity.pdbx_description
1 polymer ?
#
loop_
_entity_poly.entity_id
_entity_poly.type
_entity_poly.pdbx_seq_one_letter_code
_entity_poly.pdbx_strand_id
1 'polypeptide(L)'
;MNSLIERWVQTCRRELLDRTLIWNQRHLLRALHKYGQFYNAHRPHQGIANARPLHPLPTPINDPDKLSRLDIRRHDHLGGILHEYQHAA
;
A
#
# COMPACT_ATOMS: atom_id res chain seq x y z
N MET A 1 15.66 19.18 -4.77
CA MET A 1 14.19 19.07 -4.61
C MET A 1 13.58 17.83 -5.30
N ASN A 2 14.34 17.04 -6.07
CA ASN A 2 13.79 15.98 -6.92
C ASN A 2 13.84 14.56 -6.34
N SER A 3 14.61 14.34 -5.26
CA SER A 3 14.89 13.01 -4.70
C SER A 3 13.66 12.28 -4.15
N LEU A 4 12.65 13.01 -3.66
CA LEU A 4 11.39 12.43 -3.19
C LEU A 4 10.57 11.86 -4.36
N ILE A 5 10.45 12.61 -5.45
CA ILE A 5 9.73 12.19 -6.65
C ILE A 5 10.48 11.06 -7.34
N GLU A 6 11.81 11.16 -7.48
CA GLU A 6 12.64 10.10 -8.07
C GLU A 6 12.49 8.77 -7.30
N ARG A 7 12.53 8.82 -5.97
CA ARG A 7 12.28 7.64 -5.12
C ARG A 7 10.87 7.09 -5.31
N TRP A 8 9.87 7.96 -5.39
CA TRP A 8 8.48 7.56 -5.62
C TRP A 8 8.33 6.86 -6.98
N VAL A 9 8.87 7.43 -8.06
CA VAL A 9 8.83 6.86 -9.41
C VAL A 9 9.54 5.51 -9.45
N GLN A 10 10.72 5.39 -8.83
CA GLN A 10 11.44 4.12 -8.77
C GLN A 10 10.67 3.04 -8.01
N THR A 11 9.98 3.43 -6.92
CA THR A 11 9.13 2.51 -6.15
C THR A 11 7.93 2.06 -6.98
N CYS A 12 7.21 2.99 -7.62
CA CYS A 12 6.09 2.70 -8.51
C CYS A 12 6.51 1.75 -9.65
N ARG A 13 7.69 1.98 -10.24
CA ARG A 13 8.21 1.10 -11.28
C ARG A 13 8.41 -0.34 -10.77
N ARG A 14 9.11 -0.50 -9.64
CA ARG A 14 9.45 -1.83 -9.07
C ARG A 14 8.24 -2.60 -8.57
N GLU A 15 7.29 -1.90 -7.94
CA GLU A 15 6.12 -2.52 -7.31
C GLU A 15 4.96 -2.75 -8.30
N LEU A 16 4.81 -1.89 -9.32
CA LEU A 16 3.73 -1.98 -10.31
C LEU A 16 4.20 -2.29 -11.72
N LEU A 17 4.99 -1.38 -12.33
CA LEU A 17 5.19 -1.37 -13.79
C LEU A 17 6.05 -2.54 -14.28
N ASP A 18 7.04 -2.97 -13.50
CA ASP A 18 7.89 -4.10 -13.84
C ASP A 18 7.15 -5.46 -13.68
N ARG A 19 5.96 -5.46 -13.07
CA ARG A 19 5.16 -6.67 -12.77
C ARG A 19 3.83 -6.74 -13.51
N THR A 20 3.51 -5.74 -14.33
CA THR A 20 2.22 -5.63 -15.00
C THR A 20 2.41 -5.39 -16.49
N LEU A 21 1.75 -6.21 -17.31
CA LEU A 21 1.68 -5.94 -18.75
C LEU A 21 0.68 -4.79 -19.02
N ILE A 22 1.19 -3.64 -19.43
CA ILE A 22 0.39 -2.45 -19.68
C ILE A 22 -0.12 -2.45 -21.13
N TRP A 23 -1.38 -2.81 -21.32
CA TRP A 23 -2.00 -2.93 -22.65
C TRP A 23 -2.16 -1.62 -23.43
N ASN A 24 -2.49 -0.52 -22.76
CA ASN A 24 -2.70 0.79 -23.39
C ASN A 24 -2.66 1.90 -22.33
N GLN A 25 -2.74 3.16 -22.78
CA GLN A 25 -2.71 4.34 -21.91
C GLN A 25 -3.84 4.35 -20.87
N ARG A 26 -5.06 3.94 -21.24
CA ARG A 26 -6.20 3.90 -20.29
C ARG A 26 -5.95 2.88 -19.18
N HIS A 27 -5.37 1.73 -19.52
CA HIS A 27 -4.96 0.72 -18.55
C HIS A 27 -3.86 1.26 -17.62
N LEU A 28 -2.84 1.92 -18.18
CA LEU A 28 -1.78 2.55 -17.40
C LEU A 28 -2.33 3.55 -16.37
N LEU A 29 -3.18 4.47 -16.82
CA LEU A 29 -3.75 5.49 -15.95
C LEU A 29 -4.60 4.88 -14.83
N ARG A 30 -5.38 3.83 -15.13
CA ARG A 30 -6.15 3.11 -14.12
C ARG A 30 -5.23 2.41 -13.11
N ALA A 31 -4.15 1.79 -13.58
CA ALA A 31 -3.18 1.11 -12.72
C ALA A 31 -2.45 2.10 -11.81
N LEU A 32 -1.96 3.22 -12.36
CA LEU A 32 -1.29 4.29 -11.60
C LEU A 32 -2.22 4.93 -10.58
N HIS A 33 -3.49 5.17 -10.92
CA HIS A 33 -4.45 5.74 -9.98
C HIS A 33 -4.70 4.80 -8.79
N LYS A 34 -4.93 3.51 -9.06
CA LYS A 34 -5.06 2.49 -8.01
C LYS A 34 -3.79 2.38 -7.16
N TYR A 35 -2.62 2.40 -7.78
CA TYR A 35 -1.35 2.38 -7.06
C TYR A 35 -1.18 3.60 -6.18
N GLY A 36 -1.51 4.81 -6.65
CA GLY A 36 -1.45 6.03 -5.84
C GLY A 36 -2.36 5.97 -4.62
N GLN A 37 -3.57 5.44 -4.78
CA GLN A 37 -4.50 5.20 -3.66
C GLN A 37 -3.90 4.21 -2.65
N PHE A 38 -3.41 3.06 -3.12
CA PHE A 38 -2.75 2.07 -2.25
C PHE A 38 -1.51 2.64 -1.55
N TYR A 39 -0.67 3.37 -2.27
CA TYR A 39 0.58 3.93 -1.78
C TYR A 39 0.35 4.92 -0.63
N ASN A 40 -0.71 5.73 -0.70
CA ASN A 40 -1.02 6.74 0.31
C ASN A 40 -1.89 6.19 1.46
N ALA A 41 -2.81 5.26 1.16
CA ALA A 41 -3.77 4.77 2.15
C ALA A 41 -3.29 3.52 2.89
N HIS A 42 -2.47 2.66 2.27
CA HIS A 42 -2.24 1.30 2.79
C HIS A 42 -0.77 0.92 2.92
N ARG A 43 0.12 1.41 2.04
CA ARG A 43 1.55 1.15 2.14
C ARG A 43 2.10 1.81 3.41
N PRO A 44 2.85 1.10 4.28
CA PRO A 44 3.56 1.70 5.40
C PRO A 44 4.81 2.44 4.91
N HIS A 45 5.13 3.58 5.52
CA HIS A 45 6.26 4.42 5.12
C HIS A 45 7.24 4.59 6.27
N GLN A 46 8.46 4.08 6.10
CA GLN A 46 9.52 4.16 7.12
C GLN A 46 9.84 5.61 7.54
N GLY A 47 9.72 6.57 6.61
CA GLY A 47 9.96 7.99 6.90
C GLY A 47 8.93 8.64 7.83
N ILE A 48 7.81 7.96 8.11
CA ILE A 48 6.76 8.40 9.04
C ILE A 48 6.44 7.29 10.06
N ALA A 49 7.47 6.68 10.63
CA ALA A 49 7.35 5.62 11.65
C ALA A 49 6.51 4.41 11.20
N ASN A 50 6.56 4.05 9.91
CA ASN A 50 5.73 3.01 9.29
C ASN A 50 4.21 3.29 9.35
N ALA A 51 3.80 4.52 9.66
CA ALA A 51 2.44 4.95 9.44
C ALA A 51 2.10 4.96 7.93
N ARG A 52 0.81 5.03 7.64
CA ARG A 52 0.30 5.27 6.30
C ARG A 52 0.03 6.77 6.19
N PRO A 53 0.39 7.44 5.08
CA PRO A 53 0.23 8.90 4.96
C PRO A 53 -1.16 9.44 5.31
N LEU A 54 -2.21 8.68 4.99
CA LEU A 54 -3.61 9.06 5.27
C LEU A 54 -4.21 8.36 6.49
N HIS A 55 -3.49 7.44 7.13
CA HIS A 55 -3.96 6.69 8.30
C HIS A 55 -2.83 6.60 9.34
N PRO A 56 -2.86 7.45 10.39
CA PRO A 56 -1.87 7.39 11.45
C PRO A 56 -1.92 6.04 12.18
N LEU A 57 -0.84 5.72 12.90
CA LEU A 57 -0.75 4.46 13.62
C LEU A 57 -1.91 4.33 14.63
N PRO A 58 -2.59 3.17 14.67
CA PRO A 58 -3.57 2.89 15.71
C PRO A 58 -2.86 2.74 17.07
N THR A 59 -3.64 2.86 18.14
CA THR A 59 -3.14 2.61 19.50
C THR A 59 -2.60 1.18 19.59
N PRO A 60 -1.40 0.97 20.17
CA PRO A 60 -0.84 -0.37 20.34
C PRO A 60 -1.79 -1.29 21.13
N ILE A 61 -1.89 -2.54 20.67
CA ILE A 61 -2.61 -3.60 21.39
C ILE A 61 -1.59 -4.32 22.27
N ASN A 62 -1.68 -4.09 23.59
CA ASN A 62 -0.78 -4.70 24.57
C ASN A 62 -1.37 -5.95 25.26
N ASP A 63 -2.65 -6.23 25.02
CA ASP A 63 -3.35 -7.39 25.58
C ASP A 63 -3.14 -8.62 24.67
N PRO A 64 -2.48 -9.69 25.16
CA PRO A 64 -2.23 -10.92 24.39
C PRO A 64 -3.51 -11.64 23.96
N ASP A 65 -4.57 -11.61 24.78
CA ASP A 65 -5.84 -12.25 24.46
C ASP A 65 -6.55 -11.50 23.35
N LYS A 66 -6.44 -10.17 23.35
CA LYS A 66 -6.94 -9.33 22.25
C LYS A 66 -6.15 -9.56 20.97
N LEU A 67 -4.83 -9.74 21.06
CA LEU A 67 -3.96 -10.02 19.92
C LEU A 67 -4.28 -11.36 19.26
N SER A 68 -4.50 -12.41 20.05
CA SER A 68 -4.83 -13.76 19.55
C SER A 68 -6.19 -13.85 18.85
N ARG A 69 -7.10 -12.91 19.13
CA ARG A 69 -8.45 -12.84 18.54
C ARG A 69 -8.55 -11.91 17.33
N LEU A 70 -7.45 -11.31 16.87
CA LEU A 70 -7.47 -10.44 15.71
C LEU A 70 -7.83 -11.23 14.44
N ASP A 71 -8.97 -10.93 13.82
CA ASP A 71 -9.25 -11.35 12.45
C ASP A 71 -8.52 -10.41 11.49
N ILE A 72 -7.52 -10.91 10.77
CA ILE A 72 -6.78 -10.14 9.76
C ILE A 72 -7.15 -10.66 8.39
N ARG A 73 -7.71 -9.78 7.55
CA ARG A 73 -8.08 -10.08 6.18
C ARG A 73 -7.16 -9.43 5.19
N ARG A 74 -6.81 -10.20 4.15
CA ARG A 74 -6.05 -9.72 2.99
C ARG A 74 -7.01 -9.23 1.91
N HIS A 75 -6.78 -8.03 1.38
CA HIS A 75 -7.41 -7.52 0.18
C HIS A 75 -6.36 -7.37 -0.93
N ASP A 76 -6.63 -7.99 -2.07
CA ASP A 76 -5.71 -8.00 -3.20
C ASP A 76 -6.04 -6.86 -4.18
N HIS A 77 -5.04 -6.02 -4.45
CA HIS A 77 -5.13 -4.92 -5.39
C HIS A 77 -4.38 -5.26 -6.68
N LEU A 78 -4.82 -4.65 -7.79
CA LEU A 78 -4.17 -4.79 -9.10
C LEU A 78 -3.91 -6.25 -9.51
N GLY A 79 -4.89 -7.12 -9.29
CA GLY A 79 -4.79 -8.54 -9.65
C GLY A 79 -3.87 -9.35 -8.74
N GLY A 80 -3.69 -8.91 -7.48
CA GLY A 80 -2.84 -9.60 -6.50
C GLY A 80 -1.37 -9.17 -6.52
N ILE A 81 -1.03 -8.12 -7.26
CA ILE A 81 0.33 -7.55 -7.27
C ILE A 81 0.62 -6.84 -5.96
N LEU A 82 -0.41 -6.25 -5.35
CA LEU A 82 -0.31 -5.51 -4.09
C LEU A 82 -1.27 -6.12 -3.09
N HIS A 83 -0.81 -6.27 -1.86
CA HIS A 83 -1.59 -6.83 -0.77
C HIS A 83 -1.83 -5.77 0.28
N GLU A 84 -3.09 -5.63 0.67
CA GLU A 84 -3.51 -4.84 1.81
C GLU A 84 -3.96 -5.78 2.93
N TYR A 85 -3.62 -5.44 4.17
CA TYR A 85 -4.07 -6.16 5.35
C TYR A 85 -4.85 -5.22 6.26
N GLN A 86 -6.04 -5.65 6.67
CA GLN A 86 -6.95 -4.93 7.55
C GLN A 86 -7.47 -5.87 8.65
N HIS A 87 -7.83 -5.29 9.78
CA HIS A 87 -8.62 -6.01 10.79
C HIS A 87 -10.05 -6.15 10.27
N ALA A 88 -10.60 -7.37 10.33
CA ALA A 88 -12.02 -7.56 10.16
C ALA A 88 -12.75 -7.10 11.43
N ALA A 89 -13.85 -6.37 11.23
CA ALA A 89 -14.68 -5.80 12.29
C ALA A 89 -15.34 -6.90 13.14
#